data_AF-A0A958UNX2-F1
#
_entry.id   AF-A0A958UNX2-F1
#
_cell.length_a   1.000
_cell.length_b   1.000
_cell.length_c   1.000
_cell.angle_alpha   90.00
_cell.angle_beta   90.00
_cell.angle_gamma   90.00
#
_symmetry.space_group_name_H-M   'P 1'
#
loop_
_entity.id
_entity.type
_entity.pdbx_description
1 polymer ?
#
loop_
_entity_poly.entity_id
_entity_poly.type
_entity_poly.pdbx_seq_one_letter_code
_entity_poly.pdbx_strand_id
1 'polypeptide(L)'
;KRLNDYLFVTVMAACLIIQVWKIIPYTPLADKDINDSQEKNSGTTISLYAVNVLQSNKKPELLISDFKKMDPDIMLLVETNKRWRDYIFENLPETYKYKVEVPQDNTYGMLLYSKYKLINPQVKFLVDKNIPSIHTKLVLTSNDTVQLYSIHPTPPMPQHNSRSTDRDSEMMKIANLSRTSTYPVIVLGDFNDVA
;
A
#
# COMPACT_ATOMS: atom_id res chain seq x y z
N LYS A 1 -20.36 -48.83 22.58
CA LYS A 1 -19.90 -47.44 22.33
C LYS A 1 -19.28 -47.40 20.95
N ARG A 2 -19.75 -46.52 20.06
CA ARG A 2 -19.44 -46.60 18.62
C ARG A 2 -18.06 -46.00 18.36
N LEU A 3 -17.11 -46.83 17.93
CA LEU A 3 -15.74 -46.46 17.55
C LEU A 3 -15.69 -45.24 16.61
N ASN A 4 -16.71 -45.11 15.76
CA ASN A 4 -16.88 -44.02 14.80
C ASN A 4 -17.01 -42.65 15.49
N ASP A 5 -17.68 -42.57 16.65
CA ASP A 5 -17.88 -41.31 17.36
C ASP A 5 -16.53 -40.82 17.91
N TYR A 6 -15.72 -41.74 18.44
CA TYR A 6 -14.36 -41.42 18.93
C TYR A 6 -13.42 -41.01 17.79
N LEU A 7 -13.49 -41.69 16.64
CA LEU A 7 -12.71 -41.34 15.46
C LEU A 7 -13.07 -39.94 14.96
N PHE A 8 -14.36 -39.63 14.85
CA PHE A 8 -14.85 -38.33 14.42
C PHE A 8 -14.39 -37.20 15.34
N VAL A 9 -14.54 -37.37 16.66
CA VAL A 9 -14.06 -36.40 17.66
C VAL A 9 -12.55 -36.21 17.59
N THR A 10 -11.79 -37.29 17.37
CA THR A 10 -10.32 -37.22 17.26
C THR A 10 -9.89 -36.40 16.03
N VAL A 11 -10.53 -36.64 14.87
CA VAL A 11 -10.26 -35.86 13.66
C VAL A 11 -10.63 -34.39 13.85
N MET A 12 -11.79 -34.10 14.46
CA MET A 12 -12.20 -32.74 14.76
C MET A 12 -11.24 -32.02 15.71
N ALA A 13 -10.75 -32.70 16.75
CA ALA A 13 -9.77 -32.16 17.68
C ALA A 13 -8.43 -31.86 16.98
N ALA A 14 -7.95 -32.77 16.13
CA ALA A 14 -6.74 -32.55 15.34
C ALA A 14 -6.88 -31.35 14.39
N CYS A 15 -8.02 -31.24 13.69
CA CYS A 15 -8.34 -30.08 12.86
C CYS A 15 -8.34 -28.79 13.69
N LEU A 16 -8.98 -28.78 14.86
CA LEU A 16 -9.01 -27.61 15.74
C LEU A 16 -7.60 -27.21 16.17
N ILE A 17 -6.76 -28.16 16.59
CA ILE A 17 -5.37 -27.88 16.99
C ILE A 17 -4.58 -27.26 15.83
N ILE A 18 -4.72 -27.80 14.61
CA ILE A 18 -4.05 -27.26 13.42
C ILE A 18 -4.52 -25.83 13.14
N GLN A 19 -5.83 -25.57 13.21
CA GLN A 19 -6.38 -24.23 12.98
C GLN A 19 -5.93 -23.24 14.05
N VAL A 20 -5.95 -23.64 15.32
CA VAL A 20 -5.46 -22.80 16.43
C VAL A 20 -3.97 -22.50 16.24
N TRP A 21 -3.14 -23.50 15.91
CA TRP A 21 -1.72 -23.31 15.67
C TRP A 21 -1.43 -22.33 14.53
N LYS A 22 -2.22 -22.36 13.45
CA LYS A 22 -2.14 -21.39 12.36
C LYS A 22 -2.58 -19.99 12.75
N ILE A 23 -3.51 -19.85 13.69
CA ILE A 23 -4.05 -18.55 14.12
C ILE A 23 -3.16 -17.89 15.18
N ILE A 24 -2.46 -18.66 16.04
CA ILE A 24 -1.63 -18.13 17.14
C ILE A 24 -0.73 -16.95 16.71
N PRO A 25 0.01 -17.00 15.58
CA PRO A 25 0.86 -15.89 15.12
C PRO A 25 0.12 -14.56 14.92
N TYR A 26 -1.19 -14.61 14.66
CA TYR A 26 -2.04 -13.44 14.45
C TYR A 26 -2.75 -12.98 15.73
N THR A 27 -2.43 -13.57 16.88
CA THR A 27 -2.99 -13.20 18.18
C THR A 27 -2.01 -12.36 19.00
N PRO A 28 -2.48 -11.59 19.99
CA PRO A 28 -1.60 -10.84 20.90
C PRO A 28 -0.65 -11.69 21.74
N LEU A 29 -0.75 -13.03 21.68
CA LEU A 29 0.11 -13.97 22.40
C LEU A 29 1.39 -14.30 21.64
N ALA A 30 1.46 -14.00 20.34
CA ALA A 30 2.64 -14.23 19.53
C ALA A 30 3.65 -13.08 19.65
N ASP A 31 4.93 -13.42 19.47
CA ASP A 31 5.98 -12.41 19.38
C ASP A 31 5.78 -11.54 18.14
N LYS A 32 6.14 -10.25 18.25
CA LYS A 32 6.13 -9.34 17.10
C LYS A 32 7.30 -9.68 16.18
N ASP A 33 7.02 -9.83 14.88
CA ASP A 33 8.08 -9.98 13.87
C ASP A 33 8.96 -8.73 13.73
N ILE A 34 8.45 -7.56 14.15
CA ILE A 34 9.12 -6.27 14.09
C ILE A 34 9.03 -5.61 15.47
N ASN A 35 10.19 -5.28 16.04
CA ASN A 35 10.28 -4.56 17.30
C ASN A 35 9.81 -3.12 17.15
N ASP A 36 9.24 -2.56 18.24
CA ASP A 36 8.90 -1.15 18.28
C ASP A 36 10.17 -0.28 18.16
N SER A 37 10.08 0.85 17.44
CA SER A 37 11.20 1.79 17.35
C SER A 37 11.50 2.40 18.71
N GLN A 38 12.74 2.26 19.17
CA GLN A 38 13.24 2.87 20.41
C GLN A 38 13.59 4.35 20.21
N GLU A 39 13.83 4.78 18.97
CA GLU A 39 14.23 6.15 18.66
C GLU A 39 13.07 6.95 18.07
N LYS A 40 12.75 8.08 18.72
CA LYS A 40 11.83 9.11 18.23
C LYS A 40 12.65 10.31 17.78
N ASN A 41 13.42 10.16 16.71
CA ASN A 41 14.08 11.29 16.08
C ASN A 41 13.14 11.89 15.03
N SER A 42 12.73 13.14 15.24
CA SER A 42 11.80 13.84 14.34
C SER A 42 12.37 14.03 12.93
N GLY A 43 13.70 14.00 12.77
CA GLY A 43 14.36 14.10 11.46
C GLY A 43 14.30 12.82 10.60
N THR A 44 14.04 11.66 11.22
CA THR A 44 14.01 10.35 10.55
C THR A 44 12.64 9.68 10.59
N THR A 45 11.64 10.36 11.15
CA THR A 45 10.26 9.89 11.19
C THR A 45 9.52 10.35 9.93
N ILE A 46 8.75 9.44 9.32
CA ILE A 46 7.96 9.70 8.12
C ILE A 46 6.53 9.26 8.41
N SER A 47 5.57 10.11 8.12
CA SER A 47 4.14 9.77 8.13
C SER A 47 3.62 9.59 6.71
N LEU A 48 2.90 8.48 6.48
CA LEU A 48 2.37 8.09 5.17
C LEU A 48 0.84 8.01 5.24
N TYR A 49 0.17 8.49 4.21
CA TYR A 49 -1.27 8.37 4.05
C TYR A 49 -1.60 7.79 2.67
N ALA A 50 -2.04 6.54 2.62
CA ALA A 50 -2.41 5.86 1.40
C ALA A 50 -3.91 5.56 1.40
N VAL A 51 -4.61 5.98 0.35
CA VAL A 51 -6.06 5.81 0.24
C VAL A 51 -6.44 5.39 -1.17
N ASN A 52 -7.20 4.30 -1.25
CA ASN A 52 -8.06 4.04 -2.40
C ASN A 52 -9.32 4.90 -2.27
N VAL A 53 -9.49 5.90 -3.14
CA VAL A 53 -10.56 6.89 -2.99
C VAL A 53 -11.93 6.38 -3.41
N LEU A 54 -11.99 5.18 -4.04
CA LEU A 54 -13.12 4.67 -4.80
C LEU A 54 -13.56 5.68 -5.86
N GLN A 55 -13.13 5.55 -7.11
CA GLN A 55 -13.23 6.63 -8.12
C GLN A 55 -14.64 7.26 -8.24
N SER A 56 -15.69 6.45 -8.06
CA SER A 56 -17.11 6.84 -8.12
C SER A 56 -17.64 7.58 -6.88
N ASN A 57 -16.89 7.63 -5.79
CA ASN A 57 -17.26 8.27 -4.54
C ASN A 57 -17.49 9.78 -4.72
N LYS A 58 -18.63 10.25 -4.22
CA LYS A 58 -19.13 11.62 -4.41
C LYS A 58 -18.83 12.55 -3.22
N LYS A 59 -18.08 12.08 -2.21
CA LYS A 59 -17.78 12.83 -0.98
C LYS A 59 -16.28 13.14 -0.80
N PRO A 60 -15.65 13.87 -1.73
CA PRO A 60 -14.22 14.16 -1.65
C PRO A 60 -13.84 15.08 -0.47
N GLU A 61 -14.80 15.82 0.10
CA GLU A 61 -14.62 16.68 1.25
C GLU A 61 -14.20 15.93 2.52
N LEU A 62 -14.68 14.69 2.68
CA LEU A 62 -14.33 13.85 3.82
C LEU A 62 -12.85 13.45 3.78
N LEU A 63 -12.35 13.11 2.59
CA LEU A 63 -10.94 12.80 2.38
C LEU A 63 -10.04 13.98 2.73
N ILE A 64 -10.42 15.19 2.31
CA ILE A 64 -9.67 16.43 2.64
C ILE A 64 -9.71 16.71 4.14
N SER A 65 -10.84 16.52 4.80
CA SER A 65 -10.97 16.70 6.25
C SER A 65 -10.04 15.75 7.02
N ASP A 66 -10.05 14.46 6.66
CA ASP A 66 -9.20 13.44 7.27
C ASP A 66 -7.72 13.76 7.08
N PHE A 67 -7.35 14.09 5.85
CA PHE A 67 -5.99 14.48 5.50
C PHE A 67 -5.51 15.71 6.28
N LYS A 68 -6.32 16.78 6.37
CA LYS A 68 -5.95 18.00 7.12
C LYS A 68 -5.79 17.72 8.62
N LYS A 69 -6.52 16.76 9.17
CA LYS A 69 -6.42 16.35 10.57
C LYS A 69 -5.14 15.55 10.84
N MET A 70 -4.75 14.68 9.92
CA MET A 70 -3.57 13.82 10.08
C MET A 70 -2.26 14.52 9.71
N ASP A 71 -2.30 15.47 8.76
CA ASP A 71 -1.16 16.21 8.22
C ASP A 71 0.07 15.32 7.88
N PRO A 72 -0.10 14.27 7.06
CA PRO A 72 0.97 13.33 6.74
C PRO A 72 2.15 13.99 6.00
N ASP A 73 3.29 13.33 5.88
CA ASP A 73 4.40 13.85 5.06
C ASP A 73 4.22 13.52 3.59
N ILE A 74 3.60 12.37 3.33
CA ILE A 74 3.38 11.81 2.00
C ILE A 74 1.96 11.30 1.90
N MET A 75 1.28 11.68 0.83
CA MET A 75 -0.07 11.24 0.49
C MET A 75 -0.08 10.53 -0.86
N LEU A 76 -0.58 9.29 -0.87
CA LEU A 76 -0.83 8.51 -2.08
C LEU A 76 -2.33 8.25 -2.21
N LEU A 77 -2.91 8.67 -3.33
CA LEU A 77 -4.31 8.44 -3.67
C LEU A 77 -4.37 7.56 -4.92
N VAL A 78 -5.05 6.43 -4.83
CA VAL A 78 -5.28 5.50 -5.96
C VAL A 78 -6.76 5.49 -6.34
N GLU A 79 -7.09 4.95 -7.51
CA GLU A 79 -8.41 5.08 -8.16
C GLU A 79 -8.83 6.53 -8.43
N THR A 80 -7.88 7.37 -8.82
CA THR A 80 -8.12 8.80 -9.06
C THR A 80 -8.26 9.12 -10.53
N ASN A 81 -9.20 9.99 -10.86
CA ASN A 81 -9.32 10.57 -12.20
C ASN A 81 -9.19 12.09 -12.15
N LYS A 82 -9.45 12.75 -13.28
CA LYS A 82 -9.26 14.20 -13.40
C LYS A 82 -10.08 14.99 -12.36
N ARG A 83 -11.32 14.57 -12.10
CA ARG A 83 -12.19 15.18 -11.07
C ARG A 83 -11.53 15.15 -9.69
N TRP A 84 -10.99 14.00 -9.31
CA TRP A 84 -10.26 13.86 -8.05
C TRP A 84 -9.01 14.74 -8.04
N ARG A 85 -8.18 14.68 -9.09
CA ARG A 85 -6.97 15.50 -9.19
C ARG A 85 -7.25 16.98 -9.03
N ASP A 86 -8.24 17.50 -9.75
CA ASP A 86 -8.62 18.92 -9.71
C ASP A 86 -9.08 19.32 -8.30
N TYR A 87 -9.98 18.54 -7.68
CA TYR A 87 -10.48 18.82 -6.33
C TYR A 87 -9.39 18.77 -5.26
N ILE A 88 -8.50 17.77 -5.32
CA ILE A 88 -7.38 17.66 -4.37
C ILE A 88 -6.42 18.82 -4.55
N PHE A 89 -6.05 19.14 -5.79
CA PHE A 89 -5.13 20.24 -6.06
C PHE A 89 -5.61 21.58 -5.51
N GLU A 90 -6.91 21.89 -5.62
CA GLU A 90 -7.51 23.11 -5.08
C GLU A 90 -7.54 23.17 -3.55
N ASN A 91 -7.49 22.02 -2.87
CA ASN A 91 -7.64 21.92 -1.41
C ASN A 91 -6.35 21.50 -0.69
N LEU A 92 -5.27 21.28 -1.44
CA LEU A 92 -3.99 20.83 -0.91
C LEU A 92 -3.21 22.00 -0.30
N PRO A 93 -2.65 21.87 0.92
CA PRO A 93 -1.79 22.87 1.52
C PRO A 93 -0.52 23.10 0.68
N GLU A 94 -0.03 24.34 0.67
CA GLU A 94 1.20 24.73 -0.03
C GLU A 94 2.47 24.00 0.45
N THR A 95 2.40 23.33 1.61
CA THR A 95 3.49 22.49 2.13
C THR A 95 3.78 21.28 1.25
N TYR A 96 2.78 20.78 0.50
CA TYR A 96 2.94 19.65 -0.42
C TYR A 96 3.43 20.11 -1.79
N LYS A 97 4.69 20.56 -1.82
CA LYS A 97 5.30 21.18 -3.01
C LYS A 97 5.68 20.18 -4.09
N TYR A 98 5.83 18.91 -3.74
CA TYR A 98 6.28 17.88 -4.67
C TYR A 98 5.14 16.93 -4.99
N LYS A 99 4.97 16.63 -6.28
CA LYS A 99 3.86 15.82 -6.75
C LYS A 99 4.16 15.03 -8.01
N VAL A 100 3.46 13.91 -8.16
CA VAL A 100 3.37 13.12 -9.39
C VAL A 100 1.90 12.77 -9.58
N GLU A 101 1.31 13.23 -10.68
CA GLU A 101 -0.13 13.15 -10.91
C GLU A 101 -0.39 12.36 -12.20
N VAL A 102 -1.03 11.19 -12.07
CA VAL A 102 -1.38 10.30 -13.18
C VAL A 102 -2.87 9.92 -13.08
N PRO A 103 -3.80 10.88 -13.20
CA PRO A 103 -5.22 10.57 -13.15
C PRO A 103 -5.64 9.75 -14.38
N GLN A 104 -6.50 8.76 -14.17
CA GLN A 104 -7.03 7.91 -15.24
C GLN A 104 -8.51 7.57 -14.96
N ASP A 105 -9.31 7.42 -16.01
CA ASP A 105 -10.74 7.09 -15.88
C ASP A 105 -11.02 5.59 -15.73
N ASN A 106 -9.97 4.75 -15.74
CA ASN A 106 -10.01 3.30 -15.73
C ASN A 106 -9.78 2.68 -14.34
N THR A 107 -10.01 3.42 -13.25
CA THR A 107 -9.75 3.03 -11.85
C THR A 107 -8.28 2.78 -11.47
N TYR A 108 -7.30 3.02 -12.36
CA TYR A 108 -5.88 2.82 -12.01
C TYR A 108 -5.09 4.11 -11.83
N GLY A 109 -5.73 5.28 -11.93
CA GLY A 109 -5.05 6.54 -11.78
C GLY A 109 -4.52 6.77 -10.37
N MET A 110 -3.37 7.45 -10.28
CA MET A 110 -2.59 7.60 -9.05
C MET A 110 -2.12 9.05 -8.87
N LEU A 111 -2.28 9.59 -7.67
CA LEU A 111 -1.75 10.91 -7.28
C LEU A 111 -0.84 10.73 -6.06
N LEU A 112 0.41 11.16 -6.19
CA LEU A 112 1.38 11.23 -5.11
C LEU A 112 1.67 12.69 -4.79
N TYR A 113 1.51 13.07 -3.53
CA TYR A 113 1.86 14.38 -2.99
C TYR A 113 2.81 14.22 -1.82
N SER A 114 3.81 15.10 -1.71
CA SER A 114 4.87 14.99 -0.71
C SER A 114 5.33 16.37 -0.23
N LYS A 115 5.55 16.49 1.08
CA LYS A 115 6.30 17.61 1.69
C LYS A 115 7.80 17.50 1.42
N TYR A 116 8.31 16.27 1.29
CA TYR A 116 9.70 15.97 0.99
C TYR A 116 10.02 16.03 -0.50
N LYS A 117 11.26 16.42 -0.82
CA LYS A 117 11.75 16.50 -2.20
C LYS A 117 11.75 15.13 -2.86
N LEU A 118 11.15 15.06 -4.04
CA LEU A 118 11.21 13.89 -4.93
C LEU A 118 12.48 13.95 -5.79
N ILE A 119 13.29 12.89 -5.79
CA ILE A 119 14.42 12.72 -6.70
C ILE A 119 14.04 11.76 -7.80
N ASN A 120 14.20 12.21 -9.04
CA ASN A 120 13.96 11.44 -10.27
C ASN A 120 12.62 10.68 -10.24
N PRO A 121 11.49 11.36 -10.02
CA PRO A 121 10.19 10.71 -10.07
C PRO A 121 9.95 10.13 -11.48
N GLN A 122 9.56 8.87 -11.53
CA GLN A 122 9.25 8.13 -12.75
C GLN A 122 7.89 7.47 -12.64
N VAL A 123 7.07 7.65 -13.67
CA VAL A 123 5.86 6.83 -13.87
C VAL A 123 6.26 5.63 -14.71
N LYS A 124 5.99 4.42 -14.20
CA LYS A 124 6.30 3.16 -14.86
C LYS A 124 5.05 2.32 -15.03
N PHE A 125 5.10 1.43 -16.01
CA PHE A 125 4.05 0.47 -16.32
C PHE A 125 4.70 -0.92 -16.25
N LEU A 126 4.65 -1.53 -15.08
CA LEU A 126 5.51 -2.68 -14.76
C LEU A 126 5.03 -3.97 -15.44
N VAL A 127 3.73 -4.17 -15.51
CA VAL A 127 3.10 -5.36 -16.08
C VAL A 127 2.09 -4.97 -17.17
N ASP A 128 1.11 -4.13 -16.83
CA ASP A 128 0.13 -3.59 -17.78
C ASP A 128 0.48 -2.15 -18.16
N LYS A 129 0.34 -1.81 -19.45
CA LYS A 129 0.59 -0.47 -20.01
C LYS A 129 -0.41 0.60 -19.54
N ASN A 130 -1.51 0.20 -18.94
CA ASN A 130 -2.58 1.08 -18.46
C ASN A 130 -2.55 1.25 -16.94
N ILE A 131 -1.72 0.48 -16.22
CA ILE A 131 -1.64 0.51 -14.75
C ILE A 131 -0.33 1.19 -14.35
N PRO A 132 -0.38 2.44 -13.88
CA PRO A 132 0.79 3.19 -13.51
C PRO A 132 1.32 2.76 -12.13
N SER A 133 2.62 2.89 -11.98
CA SER A 133 3.37 2.83 -10.72
C SER A 133 4.25 4.07 -10.64
N ILE A 134 4.46 4.61 -9.44
CA ILE A 134 5.31 5.79 -9.23
C ILE A 134 6.58 5.35 -8.49
N HIS A 135 7.72 5.55 -9.13
CA HIS A 135 9.03 5.22 -8.58
C HIS A 135 9.80 6.52 -8.34
N THR A 136 10.19 6.80 -7.11
CA THR A 136 10.93 8.03 -6.77
C THR A 136 11.78 7.80 -5.54
N LYS A 137 12.68 8.74 -5.22
CA LYS A 137 13.30 8.79 -3.90
C LYS A 137 12.86 10.04 -3.16
N LEU A 138 12.88 9.96 -1.84
CA LEU A 138 12.52 11.02 -0.91
C LEU A 138 13.78 11.48 -0.20
N VAL A 139 13.96 12.80 -0.07
CA VAL A 139 14.97 13.38 0.81
C VAL A 139 14.29 13.85 2.08
N LEU A 140 14.61 13.22 3.20
CA LEU A 140 14.08 13.57 4.51
C LEU A 140 14.71 14.86 5.04
N THR A 141 14.15 15.41 6.11
CA THR A 141 14.74 16.56 6.81
C THR A 141 16.10 16.25 7.45
N SER A 142 16.37 14.98 7.79
CA SER A 142 17.71 14.51 8.17
C SER A 142 18.72 14.47 7.01
N ASN A 143 18.29 14.76 5.77
CA ASN A 143 19.04 14.58 4.53
C ASN A 143 19.28 13.10 4.13
N ASP A 144 18.67 12.16 4.86
CA ASP A 144 18.62 10.75 4.45
C ASP A 144 17.77 10.58 3.19
N THR A 145 18.11 9.55 2.40
CA THR A 145 17.39 9.21 1.19
C THR A 145 16.66 7.89 1.35
N VAL A 146 15.35 7.89 1.05
CA VAL A 146 14.49 6.70 1.08
C VAL A 146 13.94 6.44 -0.31
N GLN A 147 13.98 5.19 -0.76
CA GLN A 147 13.38 4.75 -2.00
C GLN A 147 11.87 4.53 -1.80
N LEU A 148 11.04 5.14 -2.63
CA LEU A 148 9.59 4.95 -2.62
C LEU A 148 9.14 4.27 -3.91
N TYR A 149 8.36 3.21 -3.76
CA TYR A 149 7.62 2.56 -4.84
C TYR A 149 6.13 2.60 -4.52
N SER A 150 5.35 3.32 -5.33
CA SER A 150 3.91 3.35 -5.21
C SER A 150 3.27 2.47 -6.27
N ILE A 151 2.46 1.50 -5.85
CA ILE A 151 1.83 0.50 -6.73
C ILE A 151 0.35 0.32 -6.41
N HIS A 152 -0.42 -0.06 -7.42
CA HIS A 152 -1.81 -0.46 -7.30
C HIS A 152 -2.11 -1.55 -8.33
N PRO A 153 -1.60 -2.78 -8.10
CA PRO A 153 -1.71 -3.85 -9.08
C PRO A 153 -3.16 -4.31 -9.26
N THR A 154 -3.47 -4.93 -10.39
CA THR A 154 -4.79 -5.51 -10.68
C THR A 154 -5.24 -6.47 -9.58
N PRO A 155 -6.50 -6.42 -9.11
CA PRO A 155 -7.02 -7.44 -8.21
C PRO A 155 -7.05 -8.82 -8.87
N PRO A 156 -7.01 -9.91 -8.09
CA PRO A 156 -7.28 -11.23 -8.63
C PRO A 156 -8.73 -11.25 -9.16
N MET A 157 -8.91 -11.36 -10.48
CA MET A 157 -10.24 -11.39 -11.11
C MET A 157 -10.56 -12.78 -11.66
N PRO A 158 -11.33 -13.63 -10.95
CA PRO A 158 -11.60 -15.00 -11.37
C PRO A 158 -12.15 -15.15 -12.80
N GLN A 159 -12.89 -14.13 -13.28
CA GLN A 159 -13.57 -14.15 -14.59
C GLN A 159 -12.72 -13.60 -15.76
N HIS A 160 -11.70 -12.78 -15.50
CA HIS A 160 -10.87 -12.16 -16.55
C HIS A 160 -9.41 -12.59 -16.51
N ASN A 161 -8.90 -13.02 -15.35
CA ASN A 161 -7.63 -13.70 -15.21
C ASN A 161 -7.76 -14.77 -14.12
N SER A 162 -7.88 -16.04 -14.54
CA SER A 162 -8.00 -17.18 -13.61
C SER A 162 -6.79 -17.38 -12.68
N ARG A 163 -5.72 -16.58 -12.83
CA ARG A 163 -4.50 -16.65 -12.03
C ARG A 163 -4.07 -15.25 -11.56
N SER A 164 -3.56 -15.14 -10.34
CA SER A 164 -2.99 -13.91 -9.77
C SER A 164 -1.67 -13.45 -10.43
N THR A 165 -1.36 -13.91 -11.65
CA THR A 165 -0.02 -13.81 -12.27
C THR A 165 0.48 -12.40 -12.44
N ASP A 166 -0.40 -11.47 -12.85
CA ASP A 166 0.03 -10.10 -13.16
C ASP A 166 0.32 -9.31 -11.89
N ARG A 167 -0.55 -9.44 -10.90
CA ARG A 167 -0.36 -8.90 -9.54
C ARG A 167 0.89 -9.46 -8.89
N ASP A 168 1.04 -10.79 -8.90
CA ASP A 168 2.19 -11.47 -8.30
C ASP A 168 3.49 -11.10 -9.04
N SER A 169 3.44 -10.95 -10.36
CA SER A 169 4.57 -10.47 -11.17
C SER A 169 4.97 -9.03 -10.81
N GLU A 170 4.00 -8.13 -10.62
CA GLU A 170 4.27 -6.77 -10.17
C GLU A 170 4.89 -6.75 -8.77
N MET A 171 4.32 -7.51 -7.84
CA MET A 171 4.83 -7.64 -6.48
C MET A 171 6.24 -8.22 -6.46
N MET A 172 6.52 -9.27 -7.24
CA MET A 172 7.85 -9.86 -7.38
C MET A 172 8.86 -8.88 -8.01
N LYS A 173 8.45 -8.08 -9.01
CA LYS A 173 9.31 -7.04 -9.60
C LYS A 173 9.69 -6.00 -8.56
N ILE A 174 8.72 -5.51 -7.79
CA ILE A 174 8.98 -4.57 -6.70
C ILE A 174 9.87 -5.21 -5.63
N ALA A 175 9.62 -6.45 -5.22
CA ALA A 175 10.45 -7.15 -4.25
C ALA A 175 11.91 -7.28 -4.72
N ASN A 176 12.15 -7.60 -6.00
CA ASN A 176 13.50 -7.66 -6.54
C ASN A 176 14.16 -6.28 -6.62
N LEU A 177 13.43 -5.23 -7.01
CA LEU A 177 13.92 -3.86 -6.98
C LEU A 177 14.30 -3.44 -5.55
N SER A 178 13.44 -3.72 -4.58
CA SER A 178 13.67 -3.45 -3.16
C SER A 178 14.92 -4.15 -2.65
N ARG A 179 15.11 -5.43 -2.99
CA ARG A 179 16.29 -6.22 -2.63
C ARG A 179 17.59 -5.66 -3.21
N THR A 180 17.54 -5.06 -4.39
CA THR A 180 18.71 -4.45 -5.04
C THR A 180 18.93 -2.98 -4.68
N SER A 181 18.03 -2.36 -3.92
CA SER A 181 18.16 -0.97 -3.49
C SER A 181 19.28 -0.82 -2.46
N THR A 182 20.12 0.22 -2.63
CA THR A 182 21.10 0.63 -1.61
C THR A 182 20.49 1.53 -0.54
N TYR A 183 19.25 1.98 -0.72
CA TYR A 183 18.51 2.82 0.20
C TYR A 183 17.42 2.02 0.93
N PRO A 184 17.02 2.42 2.15
CA PRO A 184 15.78 1.94 2.76
C PRO A 184 14.61 2.11 1.80
N VAL A 185 13.71 1.12 1.75
CA VAL A 185 12.63 1.07 0.76
C VAL A 185 11.28 1.09 1.45
N ILE A 186 10.40 1.96 0.95
CA ILE A 186 8.99 1.98 1.27
C ILE A 186 8.23 1.56 0.01
N VAL A 187 7.40 0.55 0.12
CA VAL A 187 6.41 0.20 -0.89
C VAL A 187 5.04 0.64 -0.36
N LEU A 188 4.30 1.42 -1.14
CA LEU A 188 3.07 2.07 -0.70
C LEU A 188 1.95 1.90 -1.72
N GLY A 189 0.72 1.67 -1.25
CA GLY A 189 -0.45 1.63 -2.11
C GLY A 189 -1.46 0.58 -1.67
N ASP A 190 -2.47 0.37 -2.51
CA ASP A 190 -3.43 -0.70 -2.35
C ASP A 190 -2.95 -1.90 -3.18
N PHE A 191 -2.43 -2.91 -2.50
CA PHE A 191 -1.83 -4.08 -3.14
C PHE A 191 -2.84 -5.06 -3.73
N ASN A 192 -4.15 -4.82 -3.56
CA ASN A 192 -5.21 -5.75 -3.93
C ASN A 192 -4.86 -7.20 -3.50
N ASP A 193 -4.31 -7.32 -2.29
CA ASP A 193 -3.97 -8.61 -1.70
C ASP A 193 -5.12 -9.08 -0.81
N VAL A 194 -5.66 -10.25 -1.15
CA VAL A 194 -6.63 -10.98 -0.32
C VAL A 194 -5.80 -11.99 0.45
N ALA A 195 -5.55 -11.68 1.73
CA ALA A 195 -4.90 -12.57 2.69
C ALA A 195 -5.79 -13.76 3.05
#